data_AF-A0A8T5PSY3-F1
#
_entry.id   AF-A0A8T5PSY3-F1
#
_cell.length_a   1.000
_cell.length_b   1.000
_cell.length_c   1.000
_cell.angle_alpha   90.00
_cell.angle_beta   90.00
_cell.angle_gamma   90.00
#
_symmetry.space_group_name_H-M   'P 1'
#
loop_
_entity.id
_entity.type
_entity.pdbx_description
1 polymer ?
#
loop_
_entity_poly.entity_id
_entity_poly.type
_entity_poly.pdbx_seq_one_letter_code
_entity_poly.pdbx_strand_id
1 'polypeptide(L)'
;SIWGVGPETADSIILYAAEKPSFVIDAYTKRIMSRFGVCKSDVDYHVLQDYFHKKLEKNHELFNEYHALLVELAKRNCKRKPECFSCPLHKSCKKVL
;
A
#
# COMPACT_ATOMS: atom_id res chain seq x y z
N SER A 1 5.09 19.33 -13.08
CA SER A 1 4.07 18.92 -12.09
C SER A 1 2.78 19.66 -12.38
N ILE A 2 1.62 19.08 -12.02
CA ILE A 2 0.31 19.74 -12.11
C ILE A 2 -0.08 20.16 -10.68
N TRP A 3 -0.48 21.41 -10.50
CA TRP A 3 -0.89 21.91 -9.18
C TRP A 3 -2.10 21.12 -8.66
N GLY A 4 -2.03 20.70 -7.39
CA GLY A 4 -3.08 19.88 -6.76
C GLY A 4 -2.99 18.37 -7.02
N VAL A 5 -2.08 17.90 -7.87
CA VAL A 5 -1.88 16.46 -8.14
C VAL A 5 -0.57 16.00 -7.49
N GLY A 6 -0.70 15.36 -6.31
CA GLY A 6 0.41 14.71 -5.63
C GLY A 6 0.72 13.31 -6.21
N PRO A 7 1.82 12.67 -5.76
CA PRO A 7 2.23 11.34 -6.25
C PRO A 7 1.13 10.28 -6.14
N GLU A 8 0.44 10.23 -4.99
CA GLU A 8 -0.66 9.27 -4.76
C GLU A 8 -1.79 9.42 -5.79
N THR A 9 -2.22 10.66 -6.04
CA THR A 9 -3.26 10.95 -7.03
C THR A 9 -2.78 10.66 -8.46
N ALA A 10 -1.55 11.02 -8.79
CA ALA A 10 -0.97 10.73 -10.10
C ALA A 10 -0.93 9.21 -10.37
N ASP A 11 -0.45 8.43 -9.41
CA ASP A 11 -0.40 6.98 -9.54
C ASP A 11 -1.76 6.33 -9.56
N SER A 12 -2.74 6.87 -8.83
CA SER A 12 -4.12 6.41 -8.88
C SER A 12 -4.71 6.58 -10.29
N ILE A 13 -4.45 7.71 -10.95
CA ILE A 13 -4.86 7.94 -12.34
C ILE A 13 -4.14 6.97 -13.28
N ILE A 14 -2.82 6.82 -13.15
CA ILE A 14 -2.01 5.95 -14.00
C ILE A 14 -2.46 4.49 -13.88
N LEU A 15 -2.73 4.04 -12.66
CA LEU A 15 -3.11 2.67 -12.38
C LEU A 15 -4.55 2.37 -12.79
N TYR A 16 -5.51 3.15 -12.30
CA TYR A 16 -6.93 2.83 -12.47
C TYR A 16 -7.52 3.32 -13.79
N ALA A 17 -7.14 4.52 -14.25
CA ALA A 17 -7.72 5.11 -15.46
C ALA A 17 -6.91 4.80 -16.71
N ALA A 18 -5.57 4.75 -16.59
CA ALA A 18 -4.68 4.47 -17.72
C ALA A 18 -4.23 3.01 -17.80
N GLU A 19 -4.65 2.14 -16.87
CA GLU A 19 -4.37 0.70 -16.85
C GLU A 19 -2.86 0.37 -16.97
N LYS A 20 -2.02 1.18 -16.33
CA LYS A 20 -0.57 1.00 -16.33
C LYS A 20 -0.08 0.56 -14.95
N PRO A 21 0.96 -0.28 -14.87
CA PRO A 21 1.45 -0.81 -13.60
C PRO A 21 2.23 0.26 -12.80
N SER A 22 1.51 1.18 -12.15
CA SER A 22 2.07 2.11 -11.16
C SER A 22 1.44 1.87 -9.79
N PHE A 23 2.19 1.21 -8.91
CA PHE A 23 1.69 0.88 -7.57
C PHE A 23 1.45 2.14 -6.72
N VAL A 24 0.24 2.28 -6.19
CA VAL A 24 -0.19 3.43 -5.38
C VAL A 24 0.26 3.27 -3.92
N ILE A 25 0.87 4.30 -3.33
CA ILE A 25 1.26 4.30 -1.91
C ILE A 25 0.42 5.29 -1.10
N ASP A 26 -0.62 4.79 -0.45
CA ASP A 26 -1.44 5.59 0.47
C ASP A 26 -1.02 5.40 1.94
N ALA A 27 -1.71 6.11 2.84
CA ALA A 27 -1.49 6.00 4.28
C ALA A 27 -1.82 4.61 4.86
N TYR A 28 -2.64 3.81 4.16
CA TYR A 28 -2.97 2.45 4.57
C TYR A 28 -1.81 1.50 4.27
N THR A 29 -1.29 1.57 3.05
CA THR A 29 -0.12 0.84 2.57
C THR A 29 1.07 1.12 3.47
N LYS A 30 1.40 2.40 3.72
CA LYS A 30 2.51 2.77 4.62
C LYS A 30 2.36 2.16 6.01
N ARG A 31 1.18 2.27 6.63
CA ARG A 31 0.92 1.73 7.98
C ARG A 31 0.98 0.20 8.02
N ILE A 32 0.42 -0.49 7.03
CA ILE A 32 0.45 -1.94 6.99
C ILE A 32 1.90 -2.40 6.81
N MET A 33 2.62 -1.84 5.85
CA MET A 33 4.01 -2.25 5.57
C MET A 33 4.94 -1.94 6.74
N SER A 34 4.75 -0.83 7.47
CA SER A 34 5.52 -0.57 8.70
C SER A 34 5.24 -1.61 9.79
N ARG A 35 3.98 -2.03 9.96
CA ARG A 35 3.60 -3.09 10.91
C ARG A 35 4.13 -4.47 10.56
N PHE A 36 4.34 -4.75 9.29
CA PHE A 36 5.03 -5.95 8.84
C PHE A 36 6.56 -5.85 8.96
N GLY A 37 7.08 -4.70 9.37
CA GLY A 37 8.53 -4.45 9.47
C GLY A 37 9.21 -4.41 8.10
N VAL A 38 8.50 -3.98 7.07
CA VAL A 38 9.04 -3.79 5.70
C VAL A 38 9.69 -2.42 5.56
N CYS A 39 9.10 -1.39 6.20
CA CYS A 39 9.59 -0.01 6.15
C CYS A 39 9.40 0.68 7.50
N LYS A 40 9.96 1.88 7.65
CA LYS A 40 9.63 2.78 8.76
C LYS A 40 8.28 3.46 8.53
N SER A 41 7.67 3.99 9.58
CA SER A 41 6.39 4.69 9.52
C SER A 41 6.46 6.03 8.77
N ASP A 42 7.63 6.66 8.75
CA ASP A 42 7.93 7.93 8.06
C ASP A 42 8.56 7.72 6.67
N VAL A 43 8.49 6.49 6.11
CA VAL A 43 9.11 6.18 4.83
C VAL A 43 8.63 7.12 3.71
N ASP A 44 9.59 7.54 2.89
CA ASP A 44 9.32 8.28 1.67
C ASP A 44 8.40 7.49 0.73
N TYR A 45 7.55 8.22 0.01
CA TYR A 45 6.58 7.63 -0.91
C TYR A 45 7.26 6.78 -1.99
N HIS A 46 8.26 7.34 -2.67
CA HIS A 46 8.90 6.71 -3.81
C HIS A 46 9.79 5.55 -3.37
N VAL A 47 10.42 5.64 -2.19
CA VAL A 47 11.17 4.51 -1.61
C VAL A 47 10.27 3.28 -1.41
N LEU A 48 9.07 3.45 -0.86
CA LEU A 48 8.15 2.33 -0.67
C LEU A 48 7.53 1.86 -2.00
N GLN A 49 7.24 2.77 -2.93
CA GLN A 49 6.76 2.41 -4.26
C GLN A 49 7.76 1.54 -5.02
N ASP A 50 9.03 1.94 -5.03
CA ASP A 50 10.12 1.20 -5.63
C ASP A 50 10.22 -0.22 -5.07
N TYR A 51 9.95 -0.40 -3.77
CA TYR A 51 9.94 -1.72 -3.16
C TYR A 51 8.89 -2.63 -3.82
N PHE A 52 7.66 -2.15 -4.04
CA PHE A 52 6.63 -2.93 -4.73
C PHE A 52 6.99 -3.18 -6.19
N HIS A 53 7.44 -2.17 -6.92
CA HIS A 53 7.82 -2.31 -8.34
C HIS A 53 9.00 -3.28 -8.56
N LYS A 54 9.89 -3.44 -7.57
CA LYS A 54 10.99 -4.40 -7.61
C LYS A 54 10.60 -5.80 -7.17
N LYS A 55 9.54 -5.96 -6.36
CA LYS A 55 9.14 -7.23 -5.76
C LYS A 55 7.97 -7.92 -6.46
N LEU A 56 7.15 -7.15 -7.17
CA LEU A 56 5.98 -7.65 -7.89
C LEU A 56 6.24 -7.60 -9.40
N GLU A 57 5.55 -8.48 -10.13
CA GLU A 57 5.50 -8.40 -11.58
C GLU A 57 4.83 -7.09 -12.03
N LYS A 58 5.32 -6.47 -13.10
CA LYS A 58 4.77 -5.23 -13.65
C LYS A 58 3.47 -5.48 -14.41
N ASN A 59 2.42 -5.78 -13.66
CA ASN A 59 1.07 -6.06 -14.15
C ASN A 59 0.07 -5.14 -13.42
N HIS A 60 -0.74 -4.41 -14.20
CA HIS A 60 -1.66 -3.42 -13.64
C HIS A 60 -2.82 -4.06 -12.86
N GLU A 61 -3.32 -5.23 -13.29
CA GLU A 61 -4.38 -5.97 -12.60
C GLU A 61 -3.88 -6.45 -11.23
N LEU A 62 -2.65 -6.97 -11.17
CA LEU A 62 -2.01 -7.37 -9.92
C LEU A 62 -1.88 -6.16 -8.97
N PHE A 63 -1.44 -5.01 -9.48
CA PHE A 63 -1.29 -3.81 -8.65
C PHE A 63 -2.64 -3.29 -8.15
N ASN A 64 -3.67 -3.33 -9.00
CA ASN A 64 -5.04 -2.99 -8.65
C ASN A 64 -5.56 -3.86 -7.50
N GLU A 65 -5.49 -5.18 -7.65
CA GLU A 65 -5.99 -6.11 -6.65
C GLU A 65 -5.20 -6.00 -5.33
N TYR A 66 -3.87 -5.94 -5.41
CA TYR A 66 -3.02 -5.86 -4.23
C TYR A 66 -3.32 -4.58 -3.43
N HIS A 67 -3.39 -3.43 -4.09
CA HIS A 67 -3.76 -2.17 -3.42
C HIS A 67 -5.16 -2.25 -2.81
N ALA A 68 -6.15 -2.77 -3.54
CA ALA A 68 -7.50 -2.94 -3.01
C ALA A 68 -7.55 -3.84 -1.76
N LEU A 69 -6.79 -4.94 -1.75
CA LEU A 69 -6.68 -5.83 -0.59
C LEU A 69 -6.01 -5.16 0.62
N LEU A 70 -5.01 -4.30 0.41
CA LEU A 70 -4.42 -3.51 1.49
C LEU A 70 -5.42 -2.51 2.08
N VAL A 71 -6.16 -1.81 1.22
CA VAL A 71 -7.23 -0.89 1.62
C VAL A 71 -8.28 -1.63 2.44
N GLU A 72 -8.72 -2.81 1.97
CA GLU A 72 -9.75 -3.58 2.65
C GLU A 72 -9.27 -4.13 3.99
N LEU A 73 -8.04 -4.64 4.03
CA LEU A 73 -7.40 -5.06 5.28
C LEU A 73 -7.31 -3.90 6.27
N ALA A 74 -6.94 -2.70 5.82
CA ALA A 74 -6.83 -1.51 6.64
C ALA A 74 -8.19 -1.07 7.22
N LYS A 75 -9.26 -1.18 6.43
CA LYS A 75 -10.63 -0.82 6.84
C LYS A 75 -11.22 -1.85 7.79
N ARG A 76 -11.06 -3.15 7.53
CA ARG A 76 -11.67 -4.21 8.34
C ARG A 76 -10.91 -4.51 9.62
N ASN A 77 -9.58 -4.67 9.56
CA ASN A 77 -8.79 -5.19 10.68
C ASN A 77 -7.61 -4.29 11.06
N CYS A 78 -6.76 -3.91 10.11
CA CYS A 78 -5.52 -3.17 10.33
C CYS A 78 -5.73 -1.64 10.42
N LYS A 79 -6.77 -1.26 11.18
CA LYS A 79 -7.14 0.13 11.50
C LYS A 79 -6.04 0.80 12.34
N ARG A 80 -6.16 2.10 12.61
CA ARG A 80 -5.24 2.82 13.54
C ARG A 80 -5.15 2.10 14.89
N LYS A 81 -6.29 1.73 15.47
CA LYS A 81 -6.41 0.74 16.56
C LYS A 81 -6.78 -0.62 15.95
N PRO A 82 -5.83 -1.55 15.75
CA PRO A 82 -6.07 -2.75 14.96
C PRO A 82 -6.83 -3.82 15.75
N GLU A 83 -7.65 -4.58 15.03
CA GLU A 83 -8.29 -5.80 15.53
C GLU A 83 -7.43 -7.01 15.14
N CYS A 84 -6.28 -7.16 15.80
CA CYS A 84 -5.29 -8.14 15.39
C CYS A 84 -5.79 -9.58 15.48
N PHE A 85 -6.64 -9.93 16.46
CA PHE A 85 -7.08 -11.31 16.66
C PHE A 85 -7.95 -11.84 15.51
N SER A 86 -8.79 -10.98 14.92
CA SER A 86 -9.64 -11.30 13.76
C SER A 86 -8.96 -11.05 12.42
N CYS A 87 -7.72 -10.55 12.42
CA CYS A 87 -6.99 -10.22 11.20
C CYS A 87 -6.55 -11.49 10.46
N PRO A 88 -6.82 -11.64 9.15
CA PRO A 88 -6.39 -12.82 8.39
C PRO A 88 -4.86 -13.00 8.37
N LEU A 89 -4.11 -11.92 8.58
CA LEU A 89 -2.65 -11.94 8.63
C LEU A 89 -2.08 -11.97 10.07
N HIS A 90 -2.91 -12.27 11.09
CA HIS A 90 -2.50 -12.24 12.50
C HIS A 90 -1.19 -13.01 12.78
N LYS A 91 -1.08 -14.21 12.19
CA LYS A 91 0.02 -15.15 12.45
C LYS A 91 1.33 -14.72 11.80
N SER A 92 1.28 -14.04 10.65
CA SER A 92 2.45 -13.63 9.88
C SER A 92 2.85 -12.16 10.09
N CYS A 93 1.98 -11.35 10.71
CA CYS A 93 2.25 -9.95 10.98
C CYS A 93 3.19 -9.78 12.18
N LYS A 94 4.29 -9.03 12.00
CA LYS A 94 5.27 -8.72 13.06
C LYS A 94 4.75 -7.72 14.10
N LYS A 95 3.68 -6.98 13.77
CA LYS A 95 3.04 -5.97 14.65
C LYS A 95 4.03 -4.88 15.11
N VAL A 96 5.02 -4.58 14.28
CA VAL A 96 6.01 -3.51 14.52
C VAL A 96 5.30 -2.15 14.47
N LEU A 97 5.84 -1.13 15.14
CA LEU A 97 5.31 0.23 15.07
C LEU A 97 6.24 1.12 14.26
#